data_AF-A0A7X4DTE3-F1
#
_entry.id   AF-A0A7X4DTE3-F1
#
_cell.length_a   1.000
_cell.length_b   1.000
_cell.length_c   1.000
_cell.angle_alpha   90.00
_cell.angle_beta   90.00
_cell.angle_gamma   90.00
#
_symmetry.space_group_name_H-M   'P 1'
#
loop_
_entity.id
_entity.type
_entity.pdbx_description
1 polymer ?
#
loop_
_entity_poly.entity_id
_entity_poly.type
_entity_poly.pdbx_seq_one_letter_code
_entity_poly.pdbx_strand_id
1 'polypeptide(L)'
;MPGEMTRFVEWFNGSRNFKGAVLAGVAHPLFGRIRPLDDGNGRVGRAMADIALPQELVRPALLRLSATIQGKVQDYYDALDRAGRRGMDITEWLAWFTGLVLDSRRRAREDVGYVLATARFWDVHGHKFNGRQARGPARTLRVGATVSRAA
;
A
#
# COMPACT_ATOMS: atom_id res chain seq x y z
N MET A 1 21.47 -4.85 17.98
CA MET A 1 20.70 -4.82 16.72
C MET A 1 20.41 -6.19 16.11
N PRO A 2 21.37 -7.11 15.86
CA PRO A 2 21.05 -8.38 15.19
C PRO A 2 19.97 -9.21 15.90
N GLY A 3 20.05 -9.34 17.24
CA GLY A 3 19.08 -10.12 18.01
C GLY A 3 17.66 -9.54 18.06
N GLU A 4 17.49 -8.22 17.95
CA GLU A 4 16.16 -7.59 17.90
C GLU A 4 15.48 -7.83 16.55
N MET A 5 16.25 -7.74 15.46
CA MET A 5 15.76 -8.08 14.13
C MET A 5 15.41 -9.55 13.99
N THR A 6 16.20 -10.46 14.57
CA THR A 6 15.86 -11.89 14.59
C THR A 6 14.53 -12.12 15.28
N ARG A 7 14.33 -11.57 16.49
CA ARG A 7 13.05 -11.68 17.21
C ARG A 7 11.90 -11.06 16.43
N PHE A 8 12.11 -9.92 15.79
CA PHE A 8 11.09 -9.27 14.96
C PHE A 8 10.68 -10.14 13.78
N VAL A 9 11.64 -10.72 13.05
CA VAL A 9 11.37 -11.58 11.89
C VAL A 9 10.66 -12.87 12.32
N GLU A 10 11.12 -13.50 13.40
CA GLU A 10 10.47 -14.69 13.97
C GLU A 10 9.03 -14.39 14.37
N TRP A 11 8.80 -13.29 15.09
CA TRP A 11 7.47 -12.84 15.48
C TRP A 11 6.58 -12.56 14.25
N PHE A 12 7.08 -11.81 13.26
CA PHE A 12 6.32 -11.45 12.07
C PHE A 12 5.89 -12.69 11.27
N ASN A 13 6.81 -13.65 11.09
CA ASN A 13 6.53 -14.89 10.36
C ASN A 13 5.61 -15.85 11.12
N GLY A 14 5.65 -15.83 12.46
CA GLY A 14 4.77 -16.62 13.33
C GLY A 14 3.38 -16.03 13.54
N SER A 15 3.18 -14.74 13.27
CA SER A 15 1.94 -13.98 13.55
C SER A 15 0.83 -14.17 12.51
N ARG A 16 0.72 -15.37 11.91
CA ARG A 16 -0.26 -15.66 10.84
C ARG A 16 -1.73 -15.68 11.30
N ASN A 17 -1.96 -15.65 12.61
CA ASN A 17 -3.29 -15.57 13.22
C ASN A 17 -3.85 -14.14 13.22
N PHE A 18 -3.02 -13.12 12.96
CA PHE A 18 -3.48 -11.73 12.91
C PHE A 18 -4.20 -11.41 11.60
N LYS A 19 -5.13 -10.46 11.70
CA LYS A 19 -5.67 -9.79 10.53
C LYS A 19 -4.54 -9.06 9.80
N GLY A 20 -4.47 -9.12 8.46
CA GLY A 20 -3.32 -8.65 7.68
C GLY A 20 -3.08 -7.15 7.82
N ALA A 21 -4.16 -6.37 7.91
CA ALA A 21 -4.10 -4.94 8.21
C ALA A 21 -3.62 -4.65 9.63
N VAL A 22 -3.97 -5.51 10.60
CA VAL A 22 -3.50 -5.41 11.98
C VAL A 22 -2.03 -5.79 12.06
N LEU A 23 -1.62 -6.91 11.45
CA LEU A 23 -0.22 -7.34 11.39
C LEU A 23 0.66 -6.26 10.77
N ALA A 24 0.25 -5.72 9.61
CA ALA A 24 0.93 -4.60 8.97
C ALA A 24 1.01 -3.37 9.89
N GLY A 25 -0.10 -3.01 10.52
CA GLY A 25 -0.18 -1.88 11.45
C GLY A 25 0.69 -2.05 12.69
N VAL A 26 0.85 -3.26 13.23
CA VAL A 26 1.72 -3.53 14.39
C VAL A 26 3.19 -3.58 13.95
N ALA A 27 3.49 -4.28 12.86
CA ALA A 27 4.86 -4.48 12.38
C ALA A 27 5.53 -3.16 11.97
N HIS A 28 4.77 -2.24 11.37
CA HIS A 28 5.31 -1.00 10.82
C HIS A 28 6.00 -0.10 11.88
N PRO A 29 5.38 0.28 13.02
CA PRO A 29 6.04 1.06 14.06
C PRO A 29 7.13 0.25 14.80
N LEU A 30 6.95 -1.07 14.97
CA LEU A 30 7.97 -1.92 15.61
C LEU A 30 9.28 -1.94 14.81
N PHE A 31 9.19 -2.12 13.49
CA PHE A 31 10.37 -2.05 12.62
C PHE A 31 11.02 -0.67 12.64
N GLY A 32 10.20 0.40 12.64
CA GLY A 32 10.68 1.77 12.73
C GLY A 32 11.46 2.07 14.03
N ARG A 33 11.14 1.37 15.12
CA ARG A 33 11.87 1.47 16.40
C ARG A 33 13.20 0.73 16.38
N ILE A 34 13.27 -0.45 15.78
CA ILE A 34 14.52 -1.22 15.67
C ILE A 34 15.51 -0.48 14.77
N ARG A 35 15.03 0.13 13.67
CA ARG A 35 15.81 0.91 12.70
C ARG A 35 17.13 0.20 12.31
N PRO A 36 17.05 -0.99 11.69
CA PRO A 36 18.24 -1.80 11.45
C PRO A 36 19.13 -1.32 10.30
N LEU A 37 18.67 -0.36 9.49
CA LEU A 37 19.39 0.15 8.32
C LEU A 37 19.84 1.59 8.54
N ASP A 38 20.94 1.98 7.86
CA ASP A 38 21.42 3.37 7.86
C ASP A 38 20.49 4.31 7.06
N ASP A 39 19.90 3.81 5.97
CA ASP A 39 18.84 4.45 5.19
C ASP A 39 17.81 3.41 4.70
N GLY A 40 16.63 3.86 4.31
CA GLY A 40 15.64 3.01 3.64
C GLY A 40 14.69 2.28 4.58
N ASN A 41 14.79 2.50 5.89
CA ASN A 41 13.86 1.94 6.88
C ASN A 41 12.39 2.23 6.52
N GLY A 42 12.08 3.42 6.02
CA GLY A 42 10.73 3.76 5.57
C GLY A 42 10.27 2.95 4.34
N ARG A 43 11.17 2.63 3.40
CA ARG A 43 10.86 1.81 2.22
C ARG A 43 10.58 0.37 2.63
N VAL A 44 11.42 -0.21 3.47
CA VAL A 44 11.25 -1.58 3.99
C VAL A 44 10.01 -1.68 4.88
N GLY A 45 9.77 -0.68 5.74
CA GLY A 45 8.55 -0.50 6.53
C GLY A 45 7.27 -0.67 5.70
N ARG A 46 7.19 0.06 4.59
CA ARG A 46 6.06 -0.01 3.66
C ARG A 46 5.98 -1.36 2.93
N ALA A 47 7.11 -1.90 2.48
CA ALA A 47 7.15 -3.21 1.82
C ALA A 47 6.63 -4.34 2.73
N MET A 48 6.91 -4.30 4.04
CA MET A 48 6.34 -5.29 4.97
C MET A 48 4.83 -5.17 5.11
N ALA A 49 4.28 -3.97 5.05
CA ALA A 49 2.82 -3.79 5.01
C ALA A 49 2.23 -4.43 3.75
N ASP A 50 2.89 -4.28 2.60
CA ASP A 50 2.49 -4.91 1.34
C ASP A 50 2.60 -6.46 1.40
N ILE A 51 3.50 -7.02 2.21
CA ILE A 51 3.60 -8.47 2.45
C ILE A 51 2.53 -8.97 3.44
N ALA A 52 2.20 -8.19 4.47
CA ALA A 52 1.26 -8.58 5.52
C ALA A 52 -0.21 -8.47 5.09
N LEU A 53 -0.55 -7.43 4.31
CA LEU A 53 -1.94 -7.14 3.93
C LEU A 53 -2.62 -8.26 3.12
N PRO A 54 -1.96 -8.92 2.15
CA PRO A 54 -2.56 -9.99 1.35
C PRO A 54 -2.83 -11.29 2.12
N GLN A 55 -2.25 -11.48 3.31
CA GLN A 55 -2.31 -12.78 4.02
C GLN A 55 -3.73 -13.24 4.36
N GLU A 56 -4.70 -12.33 4.36
CA GLU A 56 -6.10 -12.62 4.62
C GLU A 56 -6.99 -12.68 3.39
N LEU A 57 -6.42 -12.28 2.25
CA LEU A 57 -7.21 -12.02 1.07
C LEU A 57 -7.17 -13.26 0.20
N VAL A 58 -8.35 -13.81 -0.08
CA VAL A 58 -8.55 -14.94 -1.00
C VAL A 58 -8.03 -14.63 -2.42
N ARG A 59 -7.83 -13.34 -2.74
CA ARG A 59 -7.26 -12.86 -4.00
C ARG A 59 -6.26 -11.74 -3.72
N PRO A 60 -5.23 -11.55 -4.57
CA PRO A 60 -4.33 -10.40 -4.45
C PRO A 60 -5.14 -9.10 -4.36
N ALA A 61 -4.99 -8.33 -3.27
CA ALA A 61 -5.56 -6.99 -3.24
C ALA A 61 -4.59 -6.02 -3.91
N LEU A 62 -5.10 -5.30 -4.90
CA LEU A 62 -4.45 -4.09 -5.35
C LEU A 62 -4.58 -3.04 -4.25
N LEU A 63 -3.44 -2.58 -3.77
CA LEU A 63 -3.31 -1.53 -2.79
C LEU A 63 -2.40 -0.45 -3.34
N ARG A 64 -2.72 0.79 -3.01
CA ARG A 64 -1.91 1.97 -3.34
C ARG A 64 -1.31 2.57 -2.09
N LEU A 65 -0.81 1.73 -1.18
CA LEU A 65 -0.50 2.15 0.19
C LEU A 65 0.52 3.29 0.19
N SER A 66 1.65 3.12 -0.50
CA SER A 66 2.68 4.14 -0.65
C SER A 66 2.15 5.45 -1.24
N ALA A 67 1.34 5.41 -2.30
CA ALA A 67 0.74 6.61 -2.90
C ALA A 67 -0.30 7.28 -1.98
N THR A 68 -1.00 6.48 -1.16
CA THR A 68 -1.99 6.97 -0.20
C THR A 68 -1.29 7.64 0.99
N ILE A 69 -0.20 7.06 1.49
CA ILE A 69 0.69 7.66 2.48
C ILE A 69 1.25 8.98 1.95
N GLN A 70 1.76 8.99 0.71
CA GLN A 70 2.33 10.20 0.12
C GLN A 70 1.32 11.36 0.07
N GLY A 71 0.05 11.06 -0.24
CA GLY A 71 -1.02 12.07 -0.22
C GLY A 71 -1.46 12.52 1.19
N LYS A 72 -1.02 11.82 2.25
CA LYS A 72 -1.31 12.11 3.66
C LYS A 72 -0.04 12.11 4.51
N VAL A 73 1.08 12.57 3.94
CA VAL A 73 2.41 12.37 4.52
C VAL A 73 2.54 13.03 5.90
N GLN A 74 1.93 14.21 6.09
CA GLN A 74 1.92 14.90 7.37
C GLN A 74 1.15 14.10 8.42
N ASP A 75 -0.10 13.73 8.13
CA ASP A 75 -0.94 12.91 9.03
C ASP A 75 -0.27 11.59 9.42
N TYR A 76 0.44 10.97 8.47
CA TYR A 76 1.18 9.74 8.66
C TYR A 76 2.30 9.90 9.70
N TYR A 77 3.13 10.93 9.55
CA TYR A 77 4.19 11.19 10.51
C TYR A 77 3.63 11.60 11.86
N ASP A 78 2.59 12.44 11.90
CA ASP A 78 1.94 12.85 13.15
C ASP A 78 1.35 11.65 13.92
N ALA A 79 0.75 10.68 13.20
CA ALA A 79 0.22 9.46 13.78
C ALA A 79 1.33 8.55 14.35
N LEU A 80 2.44 8.40 13.63
CA LEU A 80 3.61 7.66 14.12
C LEU A 80 4.24 8.33 15.34
N ASP A 81 4.34 9.65 15.33
CA ASP A 81 4.90 10.44 16.41
C ASP A 81 4.07 10.29 17.70
N ARG A 82 2.73 10.36 17.59
CA ARG A 82 1.82 10.09 18.71
C ARG A 82 2.00 8.67 19.26
N ALA A 83 2.12 7.68 18.38
CA ALA A 83 2.37 6.29 18.78
C ALA A 83 3.74 6.09 19.44
N GLY A 84 4.75 6.86 19.03
CA GLY A 84 6.07 6.87 19.66
C GLY A 84 6.04 7.44 21.07
N ARG A 85 5.26 8.50 21.31
CA ARG A 85 5.17 9.18 22.61
C ARG A 85 4.39 8.40 23.67
N ARG A 86 3.48 7.51 23.30
CA ARG A 86 2.63 6.73 24.23
C ARG A 86 3.21 5.37 24.63
N GLY A 87 4.53 5.18 24.49
CA GLY A 87 5.18 3.92 24.88
C GLY A 87 4.76 2.76 23.98
N MET A 88 3.97 1.80 24.48
CA MET A 88 3.50 0.64 23.69
C MET A 88 2.02 0.70 23.29
N ASP A 89 1.28 1.73 23.68
CA ASP A 89 -0.10 1.89 23.23
C ASP A 89 -0.12 2.46 21.80
N ILE A 90 -0.45 1.58 20.85
CA ILE A 90 -0.56 1.89 19.42
C ILE A 90 -2.01 1.92 18.94
N THR A 91 -2.99 2.02 19.84
CA THR A 91 -4.43 1.92 19.49
C THR A 91 -4.86 2.99 18.48
N GLU A 92 -4.51 4.26 18.74
CA GLU A 92 -4.81 5.37 17.82
C GLU A 92 -4.12 5.21 16.47
N TRP A 93 -2.89 4.69 16.49
CA TRP A 93 -2.15 4.38 15.26
C TRP A 93 -2.83 3.29 14.45
N LEU A 94 -3.26 2.20 15.09
CA LEU A 94 -3.97 1.12 14.40
C LEU A 94 -5.30 1.61 13.81
N ALA A 95 -6.04 2.45 14.54
CA ALA A 95 -7.28 3.05 14.02
C ALA A 95 -7.01 3.93 12.78
N TRP A 96 -5.99 4.79 12.85
CA TRP A 96 -5.60 5.63 11.72
C TRP A 96 -5.07 4.80 10.53
N PHE A 97 -4.19 3.83 10.78
CA PHE A 97 -3.55 3.00 9.77
C PHE A 97 -4.56 2.09 9.04
N THR A 98 -5.50 1.49 9.76
CA THR A 98 -6.55 0.68 9.12
C THR A 98 -7.48 1.54 8.26
N GLY A 99 -7.78 2.78 8.67
CA GLY A 99 -8.46 3.77 7.84
C GLY A 99 -7.68 4.12 6.57
N LEU A 100 -6.37 4.33 6.69
CA LEU A 100 -5.48 4.55 5.55
C LEU A 100 -5.49 3.36 4.57
N VAL A 101 -5.46 2.12 5.07
CA VAL A 101 -5.56 0.90 4.24
C VAL A 101 -6.90 0.85 3.50
N LEU A 102 -8.01 1.21 4.16
CA LEU A 102 -9.33 1.25 3.54
C LEU A 102 -9.38 2.29 2.40
N ASP A 103 -8.86 3.49 2.63
CA ASP A 103 -8.76 4.54 1.61
C ASP A 103 -7.91 4.10 0.44
N SER A 104 -6.78 3.45 0.74
CA SER A 104 -5.88 2.91 -0.27
C SER A 104 -6.56 1.90 -1.18
N ARG A 105 -7.36 1.00 -0.58
CA ARG A 105 -8.15 0.01 -1.31
C ARG A 105 -9.27 0.63 -2.12
N ARG A 106 -9.89 1.72 -1.65
CA ARG A 106 -10.92 2.46 -2.39
C ARG A 106 -10.31 3.08 -3.65
N ARG A 107 -9.19 3.79 -3.52
CA ARG A 107 -8.45 4.40 -4.65
C ARG A 107 -8.04 3.34 -5.68
N ALA A 108 -7.48 2.22 -5.22
CA ALA A 108 -7.10 1.13 -6.12
C ALA A 108 -8.29 0.59 -6.94
N ARG A 109 -9.50 0.51 -6.34
CA ARG A 109 -10.71 0.12 -7.07
C ARG A 109 -11.16 1.18 -8.08
N GLU A 110 -11.07 2.45 -7.72
CA GLU A 110 -11.38 3.57 -8.63
C GLU A 110 -10.46 3.56 -9.85
N ASP A 111 -9.16 3.33 -9.66
CA ASP A 111 -8.20 3.23 -10.76
C ASP A 111 -8.53 2.06 -11.71
N VAL A 112 -8.83 0.88 -11.14
CA VAL A 112 -9.26 -0.28 -11.95
C VAL A 112 -10.54 0.04 -12.70
N GLY A 113 -11.51 0.67 -12.04
CA GLY A 113 -12.76 1.10 -12.66
C GLY A 113 -12.52 2.08 -13.81
N TYR A 114 -11.63 3.04 -13.62
CA TYR A 114 -11.25 4.01 -14.66
C TYR A 114 -10.58 3.35 -15.86
N VAL A 115 -9.64 2.42 -15.63
CA VAL A 115 -8.97 1.68 -16.71
C VAL A 115 -9.98 0.81 -17.48
N LEU A 116 -10.86 0.10 -16.78
CA LEU A 116 -11.90 -0.73 -17.41
C LEU A 116 -12.92 0.12 -18.19
N ALA A 117 -13.36 1.25 -17.64
CA ALA A 117 -14.26 2.17 -18.32
C ALA A 117 -13.62 2.75 -19.58
N THR A 118 -12.35 3.14 -19.48
CA THR A 118 -11.56 3.61 -20.63
C THR A 118 -11.46 2.51 -21.69
N ALA A 119 -11.08 1.29 -21.32
CA ALA A 119 -10.99 0.17 -22.26
C ALA A 119 -12.32 -0.11 -22.98
N ARG A 120 -13.43 -0.17 -22.24
CA ARG A 120 -14.78 -0.37 -22.81
C ARG A 120 -15.21 0.76 -23.74
N PHE A 121 -14.95 2.00 -23.36
CA PHE A 121 -15.25 3.15 -24.22
C PHE A 121 -14.54 3.02 -25.58
N TRP A 122 -13.28 2.62 -25.59
CA TRP A 122 -12.50 2.46 -26.82
C TRP A 122 -12.88 1.23 -27.63
N ASP A 123 -13.25 0.14 -26.98
CA ASP A 123 -13.79 -1.05 -27.65
C ASP A 123 -15.08 -0.70 -28.44
N VAL A 124 -15.98 0.06 -27.83
CA VAL A 124 -17.28 0.42 -28.44
C VAL A 124 -17.15 1.58 -29.44
N HIS A 125 -16.40 2.62 -29.11
CA HIS A 125 -16.40 3.88 -29.87
C HIS A 125 -15.11 4.14 -30.67
N GLY A 126 -14.08 3.30 -30.52
CA GLY A 126 -12.76 3.54 -31.11
C GLY A 126 -12.77 3.71 -32.63
N HIS A 127 -13.66 2.99 -33.33
CA HIS A 127 -13.83 3.08 -34.79
C HIS A 127 -14.29 4.48 -35.28
N LYS A 128 -14.82 5.32 -34.39
CA LYS A 128 -15.30 6.68 -34.73
C LYS A 128 -14.19 7.74 -34.72
N PHE A 129 -12.98 7.38 -34.28
CA PHE A 129 -11.87 8.33 -34.12
C PHE A 129 -10.82 8.14 -35.20
N ASN A 130 -10.27 9.25 -35.72
CA ASN A 130 -9.18 9.19 -36.70
C ASN A 130 -7.81 8.89 -36.04
N GLY A 131 -6.80 8.60 -36.86
CA GLY A 131 -5.46 8.22 -36.37
C GLY A 131 -4.73 9.27 -35.52
N ARG A 132 -5.15 10.54 -35.53
CA ARG A 132 -4.64 11.58 -34.60
C ARG A 132 -5.39 11.54 -33.27
N GLN A 133 -6.70 11.34 -33.29
CA GLN A 133 -7.56 11.28 -32.10
C GLN A 133 -7.34 10.00 -31.27
N ALA A 134 -6.92 8.90 -31.90
CA ALA A 134 -6.65 7.62 -31.22
C ALA A 134 -5.30 7.55 -30.47
N ARG A 135 -4.44 8.58 -30.53
CA ARG A 135 -3.07 8.54 -29.93
C ARG A 135 -3.01 8.75 -28.41
N GLY A 136 -3.84 9.64 -27.86
CA GLY A 136 -3.90 9.89 -26.40
C GLY A 136 -4.32 8.66 -25.58
N PRO A 137 -5.37 7.93 -25.96
CA PRO A 137 -5.90 6.81 -25.18
C PRO A 137 -5.05 5.53 -25.23
N ALA A 138 -4.43 5.24 -26.38
CA ALA A 138 -3.47 4.15 -26.49
C ALA A 138 -2.27 4.35 -25.55
N ARG A 139 -1.92 5.60 -25.23
CA ARG A 139 -0.88 5.94 -24.24
C ARG A 139 -1.37 5.69 -22.81
N THR A 140 -2.60 6.07 -22.47
CA THR A 140 -3.19 5.88 -21.13
C THR A 140 -3.31 4.40 -20.76
N LEU A 141 -3.81 3.55 -21.68
CA LEU A 141 -3.94 2.11 -21.47
C LEU A 141 -2.57 1.41 -21.34
N ARG A 142 -1.56 1.86 -22.10
CA ARG A 142 -0.20 1.29 -22.07
C ARG A 142 0.56 1.66 -20.79
N VAL A 143 0.35 2.87 -20.25
CA VAL A 143 0.94 3.28 -18.96
C VAL A 143 0.29 2.49 -17.82
N GLY A 144 -1.04 2.27 -17.83
CA GLY A 144 -1.74 1.43 -16.85
C GLY A 144 -1.27 -0.03 -16.81
N ALA A 145 -0.97 -0.63 -17.97
CA ALA A 145 -0.44 -2.00 -18.06
C ALA A 145 1.01 -2.15 -17.57
N THR A 146 1.80 -1.08 -17.62
CA THR A 146 3.22 -1.13 -17.21
C THR A 146 3.38 -1.09 -15.68
N VAL A 147 2.46 -0.41 -14.97
CA VAL A 147 2.46 -0.35 -13.49
C VAL A 147 2.09 -1.71 -12.87
N SER A 148 1.39 -2.59 -13.58
CA SER A 148 1.01 -3.94 -13.13
C SER A 148 2.09 -5.01 -13.35
N ARG A 149 3.17 -4.72 -14.08
CA ARG A 149 4.27 -5.68 -14.36
C ARG A 149 5.54 -5.42 -13.55
N ALA A 150 5.55 -4.38 -12.71
CA ALA A 150 6.70 -3.99 -11.90
C ALA A 150 6.45 -4.16 -10.37
N ALA A 151 5.46 -4.97 -10.00
CA ALA A 151 5.15 -5.36 -8.62
C ALA A 151 5.14 -6.88 -8.51
#